data_AF-A0A850P9E2-F1
#
_entry.id   AF-A0A850P9E2-F1
#
_cell.length_a   1.000
_cell.length_b   1.000
_cell.length_c   1.000
_cell.angle_alpha   90.00
_cell.angle_beta   90.00
_cell.angle_gamma   90.00
#
_symmetry.space_group_name_H-M   'P 1'
#
loop_
_entity.id
_entity.type
_entity.pdbx_description
1 polymer ?
#
loop_
_entity_poly.entity_id
_entity_poly.type
_entity_poly.pdbx_seq_one_letter_code
_entity_poly.pdbx_strand_id
1 'polypeptide(L)'
;MSFIRPISPRPLKSANSALEAYVCWSRMQSEAGQSLDAIIDRKERERQAGQGLFLWGVGNAPATAIRKLALMGMPIPIVFSTMKSKPKAVDMAPSRTVVWRRYVDENGIERLLPKSALVTSRGESAKGAKKRHYALMCYSDTPLRLIRGVPFDPGAFRNVSGVGAPIGASQVTALLRQVAEPNQSPAYEANVVAWLTGGYWVRLSDPRELDSKAIANIASFNGSTDEWLELVSRVRGSTTRTVRRKAEALLL
;
A
#
# COMPACT_ATOMS: atom_id res chain seq x y z
N MET A 1 21.88 8.61 0.15
CA MET A 1 21.42 7.21 0.15
C MET A 1 20.77 6.95 -1.20
N SER A 2 21.46 6.23 -2.07
CA SER A 2 21.01 5.92 -3.43
C SER A 2 19.88 4.89 -3.35
N PHE A 3 18.66 5.26 -3.75
CA PHE A 3 17.61 4.29 -4.00
C PHE A 3 18.00 3.53 -5.26
N ILE A 4 18.36 2.26 -5.10
CA ILE A 4 18.51 1.34 -6.24
C ILE A 4 17.14 1.35 -6.94
N ARG A 5 17.09 1.89 -8.16
CA ARG A 5 15.88 1.83 -8.99
C ARG A 5 15.52 0.36 -9.14
N PRO A 6 14.32 -0.09 -8.74
CA PRO A 6 13.88 -1.43 -9.10
C PRO A 6 13.92 -1.52 -10.62
N ILE A 7 14.65 -2.51 -11.14
CA ILE A 7 14.71 -2.80 -12.57
C ILE A 7 13.28 -3.05 -13.02
N SER A 8 12.76 -2.24 -13.94
CA SER A 8 11.44 -2.46 -14.54
C SER A 8 11.43 -3.87 -15.16
N PRO A 9 10.66 -4.82 -14.63
CA PRO A 9 10.65 -6.16 -15.17
C PRO A 9 9.82 -6.17 -16.44
N ARG A 10 10.37 -6.86 -17.45
CA ARG A 10 9.71 -7.12 -18.73
C ARG A 10 8.29 -7.65 -18.52
N PRO A 11 7.36 -7.38 -19.46
CA PRO A 11 6.02 -7.96 -19.42
C PRO A 11 6.12 -9.48 -19.23
N LEU A 12 5.24 -10.03 -18.38
CA LEU A 12 5.08 -11.46 -18.12
C LEU A 12 4.90 -12.20 -19.45
N LYS A 13 6.01 -12.63 -20.07
CA LYS A 13 5.99 -13.57 -21.18
C LYS A 13 5.85 -14.97 -20.60
N SER A 14 4.94 -15.72 -21.20
CA SER A 14 4.62 -17.10 -20.87
C SER A 14 5.82 -18.04 -20.99
N ALA A 15 5.84 -18.97 -20.04
CA ALA A 15 6.48 -20.29 -20.00
C ALA A 15 8.03 -20.40 -19.95
N ASN A 16 8.47 -21.29 -19.06
CA ASN A 16 9.82 -21.87 -18.92
C ASN A 16 10.88 -21.18 -18.04
N SER A 17 10.47 -20.73 -16.85
CA SER A 17 11.27 -21.11 -15.67
C SER A 17 10.32 -21.31 -14.48
N ALA A 18 10.25 -22.53 -13.97
CA ALA A 18 9.56 -22.91 -12.74
C ALA A 18 10.26 -22.34 -11.48
N LEU A 19 10.65 -21.06 -11.54
CA LEU A 19 10.85 -20.26 -10.35
C LEU A 19 9.46 -20.02 -9.77
N GLU A 20 9.23 -20.55 -8.58
CA GLU A 20 8.05 -20.40 -7.76
C GLU A 20 7.44 -18.99 -7.93
N ALA A 21 6.42 -18.86 -8.79
CA ALA A 21 5.89 -17.55 -9.13
C ALA A 21 5.11 -17.01 -7.92
N TYR A 22 5.80 -16.21 -7.12
CA TYR A 22 5.20 -15.49 -6.00
C TYR A 22 4.41 -14.31 -6.52
N VAL A 23 3.20 -14.13 -6.01
CA VAL A 23 2.38 -12.94 -6.25
C VAL A 23 1.79 -12.46 -4.94
N CYS A 24 1.81 -11.15 -4.70
CA CYS A 24 0.98 -10.58 -3.66
C CYS A 24 -0.37 -10.23 -4.27
N TRP A 25 -1.45 -10.76 -3.72
CA TRP A 25 -2.79 -10.44 -4.18
C TRP A 25 -3.52 -9.65 -3.12
N SER A 26 -4.17 -8.56 -3.52
CA SER A 26 -4.99 -7.74 -2.64
C SER A 26 -6.32 -7.40 -3.30
N ARG A 27 -7.41 -7.61 -2.57
CA ARG A 27 -8.75 -7.19 -2.97
C ARG A 27 -8.98 -5.74 -2.55
N MET A 28 -9.59 -4.95 -3.42
CA MET A 28 -9.86 -3.53 -3.23
C MET A 28 -11.36 -3.24 -3.24
N GLN A 29 -11.78 -2.29 -2.43
CA GLN A 29 -13.13 -1.74 -2.39
C GLN A 29 -13.06 -0.33 -1.81
N SER A 30 -14.20 0.35 -1.78
CA SER A 30 -14.36 1.59 -1.02
C SER A 30 -13.97 1.39 0.45
N GLU A 31 -13.20 2.32 1.02
CA GLU A 31 -12.72 2.28 2.40
C GLU A 31 -12.66 3.69 3.00
N ALA A 32 -12.95 3.80 4.29
CA ALA A 32 -12.95 5.04 5.07
C ALA A 32 -13.77 6.17 4.43
N GLY A 33 -14.93 5.83 3.83
CA GLY A 33 -15.83 6.77 3.17
C GLY A 33 -15.38 7.28 1.80
N GLN A 34 -14.30 6.73 1.23
CA GLN A 34 -13.84 7.07 -0.12
C GLN A 34 -14.27 6.01 -1.13
N SER A 35 -14.71 6.45 -2.32
CA SER A 35 -14.91 5.55 -3.45
C SER A 35 -13.58 4.90 -3.88
N LEU A 36 -13.65 3.76 -4.55
CA LEU A 36 -12.44 3.12 -5.06
C LEU A 36 -11.67 4.02 -6.03
N ASP A 37 -12.35 4.75 -6.92
CA ASP A 37 -11.70 5.70 -7.84
C ASP A 37 -10.94 6.80 -7.08
N ALA A 38 -11.56 7.39 -6.04
CA ALA A 38 -10.90 8.40 -5.21
C ALA A 38 -9.67 7.82 -4.48
N ILE A 39 -9.73 6.55 -4.06
CA ILE A 39 -8.57 5.86 -3.50
C ILE A 39 -7.48 5.72 -4.56
N ILE A 40 -7.79 5.28 -5.78
CA ILE A 40 -6.82 5.13 -6.87
C ILE A 40 -6.19 6.47 -7.24
N ASP A 41 -6.97 7.53 -7.41
CA ASP A 41 -6.46 8.88 -7.71
C ASP A 41 -5.49 9.37 -6.64
N ARG A 42 -5.82 9.12 -5.36
CA ARG A 42 -4.93 9.45 -4.25
C ARG A 42 -3.63 8.65 -4.29
N LYS A 43 -3.69 7.35 -4.63
CA LYS A 43 -2.50 6.52 -4.79
C LYS A 43 -1.66 6.94 -6.00
N GLU A 44 -2.28 7.43 -7.07
CA GLU A 44 -1.56 8.01 -8.19
C GLU A 44 -0.80 9.28 -7.78
N ARG A 45 -1.36 10.12 -6.91
CA ARG A 45 -0.65 11.28 -6.35
C ARG A 45 0.54 10.87 -5.48
N GLU A 46 0.37 9.84 -4.64
CA GLU A 46 1.48 9.25 -3.88
C GLU A 46 2.58 8.77 -4.83
N ARG A 47 2.22 8.04 -5.90
CA ARG A 47 3.13 7.51 -6.91
C ARG A 47 3.90 8.63 -7.61
N GLN A 48 3.22 9.66 -8.10
CA GLN A 48 3.85 10.79 -8.78
C GLN A 48 4.84 11.52 -7.87
N ALA A 49 4.40 11.90 -6.67
CA ALA A 49 5.26 12.58 -5.68
C ALA A 49 6.38 11.68 -5.13
N GLY A 50 6.17 10.37 -5.14
CA GLY A 50 7.09 9.34 -4.67
C GLY A 50 7.99 8.74 -5.75
N GLN A 51 8.03 9.31 -6.96
CA GLN A 51 8.81 8.78 -8.09
C GLN A 51 8.54 7.30 -8.39
N GLY A 52 7.27 6.91 -8.35
CA GLY A 52 6.81 5.54 -8.55
C GLY A 52 6.33 4.85 -7.27
N LEU A 53 6.71 5.35 -6.09
CA LEU A 53 6.36 4.75 -4.79
C LEU A 53 4.97 5.16 -4.30
N PHE A 54 4.15 4.19 -3.91
CA PHE A 54 2.88 4.41 -3.20
C PHE A 54 2.68 3.34 -2.13
N LEU A 55 1.90 3.63 -1.08
CA LEU A 55 1.64 2.67 -0.01
C LEU A 55 0.16 2.31 0.06
N TRP A 56 -0.14 1.01 0.09
CA TRP A 56 -1.52 0.52 0.19
C TRP A 56 -1.82 -0.01 1.60
N GLY A 57 -2.74 0.61 2.34
CA GLY A 57 -3.11 0.17 3.68
C GLY A 57 -3.82 -1.19 3.66
N VAL A 58 -3.47 -2.09 4.59
CA VAL A 58 -4.09 -3.42 4.70
C VAL A 58 -4.35 -3.84 6.14
N GLY A 59 -5.49 -4.52 6.34
CA GLY A 59 -6.00 -4.86 7.67
C GLY A 59 -5.27 -6.01 8.37
N ASN A 60 -4.70 -6.94 7.61
CA ASN A 60 -4.08 -8.15 8.15
C ASN A 60 -2.55 -8.07 8.21
N ALA A 61 -1.99 -8.88 9.11
CA ALA A 61 -0.55 -8.98 9.31
C ALA A 61 0.16 -9.62 8.10
N PRO A 62 1.45 -9.30 7.87
CA PRO A 62 2.23 -9.89 6.80
C PRO A 62 2.36 -11.40 6.92
N ALA A 63 2.42 -12.08 5.79
CA ALA A 63 2.89 -13.47 5.76
C ALA A 63 4.34 -13.54 6.27
N THR A 64 4.66 -14.59 7.04
CA THR A 64 5.99 -14.76 7.67
C THR A 64 7.14 -14.76 6.65
N ALA A 65 6.88 -15.22 5.43
CA ALA A 65 7.85 -15.25 4.33
C ALA A 65 8.20 -13.86 3.78
N ILE A 66 7.33 -12.84 3.92
CA ILE A 66 7.53 -11.52 3.31
C ILE A 66 8.89 -10.93 3.70
N ARG A 67 9.24 -10.98 4.99
CA ARG A 67 10.48 -10.37 5.49
C ARG A 67 11.71 -10.98 4.80
N LYS A 68 11.73 -12.31 4.65
CA LYS A 68 12.84 -13.01 3.99
C LYS A 68 12.91 -12.64 2.50
N LEU A 69 11.77 -12.60 1.82
CA LEU A 69 11.69 -12.25 0.41
C LEU A 69 12.13 -10.79 0.15
N ALA A 70 11.78 -9.86 1.05
CA ALA A 70 12.22 -8.48 1.00
C ALA A 70 13.73 -8.34 1.20
N LEU A 71 14.29 -9.04 2.19
CA LEU A 71 15.75 -9.07 2.43
C LEU A 71 16.53 -9.66 1.24
N MET A 72 15.93 -10.60 0.49
CA MET A 72 16.50 -11.17 -0.72
C MET A 72 16.31 -10.27 -1.96
N GLY A 73 15.51 -9.21 -1.89
CA GLY A 73 15.19 -8.36 -3.03
C GLY A 73 14.41 -9.08 -4.15
N MET A 74 13.63 -10.10 -3.80
CA MET A 74 12.90 -10.90 -4.79
C MET A 74 11.79 -10.08 -5.47
N PRO A 75 11.79 -9.93 -6.80
CA PRO A 75 10.76 -9.16 -7.49
C PRO A 75 9.40 -9.86 -7.34
N ILE A 76 8.50 -9.28 -6.56
CA ILE A 76 7.15 -9.82 -6.35
C ILE A 76 6.13 -8.85 -6.95
N PRO A 77 5.39 -9.25 -8.00
CA PRO A 77 4.27 -8.45 -8.47
C PRO A 77 3.19 -8.40 -7.41
N ILE A 78 2.53 -7.26 -7.31
CA ILE A 78 1.28 -7.11 -6.59
C ILE A 78 0.12 -6.92 -7.56
N VAL A 79 -0.89 -7.76 -7.43
CA VAL A 79 -2.14 -7.71 -8.18
C VAL A 79 -3.23 -7.20 -7.27
N PHE A 80 -3.89 -6.14 -7.72
CA PHE A 80 -5.07 -5.63 -7.08
C PHE A 80 -6.33 -5.95 -7.89
N SER A 81 -7.33 -6.55 -7.22
CA SER A 81 -8.60 -6.92 -7.83
C SER A 81 -9.76 -6.23 -7.12
N THR A 82 -10.78 -5.78 -7.85
CA THR A 82 -12.02 -5.28 -7.23
C THR A 82 -12.75 -6.40 -6.47
N MET A 83 -13.24 -6.08 -5.28
CA MET A 83 -14.16 -6.97 -4.57
C MET A 83 -15.50 -7.05 -5.30
N LYS A 84 -16.07 -8.26 -5.33
CA LYS A 84 -17.42 -8.49 -5.87
C LYS A 84 -18.53 -8.08 -4.90
N SER A 85 -18.25 -8.16 -3.60
CA SER A 85 -19.20 -7.83 -2.55
C SER A 85 -19.31 -6.33 -2.36
N LYS A 86 -20.49 -5.85 -1.94
CA LYS A 86 -20.68 -4.46 -1.54
C LYS A 86 -19.80 -4.09 -0.34
N PRO A 87 -19.29 -2.84 -0.26
CA PRO A 87 -18.59 -2.35 0.92
C PRO A 87 -19.43 -2.48 2.19
N LYS A 88 -18.80 -2.79 3.32
CA LYS A 88 -19.50 -2.82 4.61
C LYS A 88 -19.80 -1.38 5.06
N ALA A 89 -20.94 -1.16 5.72
CA ALA A 89 -21.34 0.16 6.20
C ALA A 89 -20.28 0.84 7.10
N VAL A 90 -19.61 0.05 7.94
CA VAL A 90 -18.53 0.53 8.83
C VAL A 90 -17.29 1.03 8.08
N ASP A 91 -17.10 0.60 6.83
CA ASP A 91 -16.01 1.08 5.97
C ASP A 91 -16.45 2.35 5.20
N MET A 92 -17.74 2.68 5.15
CA MET A 92 -18.26 3.91 4.49
C MET A 92 -18.33 5.12 5.44
N ALA A 93 -18.54 4.92 6.74
CA ALA A 93 -18.64 6.01 7.71
C ALA A 93 -17.94 5.65 9.03
N PRO A 94 -16.60 5.69 9.08
CA PRO A 94 -15.88 5.39 10.32
C PRO A 94 -16.07 6.51 11.35
N SER A 95 -16.35 6.13 12.59
CA SER A 95 -16.40 7.04 13.75
C SER A 95 -15.11 7.84 13.94
N ARG A 96 -13.97 7.19 13.68
CA ARG A 96 -12.63 7.76 13.85
C ARG A 96 -11.72 7.33 12.70
N THR A 97 -10.96 8.27 12.17
CA THR A 97 -9.94 8.02 11.15
C THR A 97 -8.58 8.44 11.66
N VAL A 98 -7.56 7.61 11.46
CA VAL A 98 -6.17 7.91 11.81
C VAL A 98 -5.30 7.95 10.56
N VAL A 99 -4.27 8.79 10.58
CA VAL A 99 -3.13 8.74 9.67
C VAL A 99 -1.96 8.05 10.37
N TRP A 100 -1.26 7.19 9.66
CA TRP A 100 -0.04 6.55 10.14
C TRP A 100 1.17 7.41 9.77
N ARG A 101 2.15 7.49 10.66
CA ARG A 101 3.33 8.36 10.47
C ARG A 101 4.63 7.58 10.32
N ARG A 102 4.68 6.36 10.84
CA ARG A 102 5.88 5.53 10.90
C ARG A 102 5.57 4.09 10.47
N TYR A 103 6.62 3.37 10.09
CA TYR A 103 6.56 1.94 9.81
C TYR A 103 7.78 1.24 10.37
N VAL A 104 7.66 -0.07 10.57
CA VAL A 104 8.77 -0.94 10.93
C VAL A 104 9.23 -1.67 9.68
N ASP A 105 10.50 -1.47 9.33
CA ASP A 105 11.13 -2.04 8.14
C ASP A 105 11.44 -3.54 8.30
N GLU A 106 11.99 -4.15 7.26
CA GLU A 106 12.41 -5.56 7.24
C GLU A 106 13.55 -5.88 8.24
N ASN A 107 14.24 -4.87 8.76
CA ASN A 107 15.26 -5.01 9.80
C ASN A 107 14.70 -4.84 11.22
N GLY A 108 13.39 -4.56 11.35
CA GLY A 108 12.76 -4.30 12.65
C GLY A 108 12.96 -2.86 13.14
N ILE A 109 13.52 -1.97 12.33
CA ILE A 109 13.81 -0.59 12.68
C ILE A 109 12.59 0.27 12.34
N GLU A 110 12.17 1.10 13.28
CA GLU A 110 11.09 2.05 13.05
C GLU A 110 11.58 3.27 12.28
N ARG A 111 10.93 3.57 11.16
CA ARG A 111 11.25 4.66 10.25
C ARG A 111 10.05 5.57 10.00
N LEU A 112 10.31 6.81 9.60
CA LEU A 112 9.28 7.68 9.06
C LEU A 112 8.77 7.12 7.74
N LEU A 113 7.45 7.17 7.52
CA LEU A 113 6.90 6.87 6.20
C LEU A 113 7.45 7.85 5.15
N PRO A 114 7.63 7.42 3.89
CA PRO A 114 8.02 8.28 2.78
C PRO A 114 7.22 9.58 2.74
N LYS A 115 7.85 10.69 2.35
CA LYS A 115 7.23 12.03 2.39
C LYS A 115 5.95 12.11 1.54
N SER A 116 5.89 11.39 0.43
CA SER A 116 4.72 11.32 -0.45
C SER A 116 3.60 10.42 0.06
N ALA A 117 3.86 9.53 1.01
CA ALA A 117 2.93 8.47 1.38
C ALA A 117 1.91 8.95 2.43
N LEU A 118 0.63 8.67 2.15
CA LEU A 118 -0.49 8.94 3.05
C LEU A 118 -1.27 7.65 3.32
N VAL A 119 -1.02 7.02 4.46
CA VAL A 119 -1.76 5.82 4.86
C VAL A 119 -2.74 6.18 5.95
N THR A 120 -4.03 6.04 5.66
CA THR A 120 -5.14 6.24 6.60
C THR A 120 -5.81 4.92 6.92
N SER A 121 -6.45 4.83 8.08
CA SER A 121 -7.33 3.70 8.40
C SER A 121 -8.35 4.09 9.47
N ARG A 122 -9.33 3.21 9.70
CA ARG A 122 -10.20 3.29 10.88
C ARG A 122 -9.37 3.33 12.17
N GLY A 123 -9.71 4.23 13.09
CA GLY A 123 -9.05 4.43 14.38
C GLY A 123 -9.47 3.40 15.44
N GLU A 124 -10.54 2.66 15.18
CA GLU A 124 -11.11 1.68 16.10
C GLU A 124 -10.95 0.24 15.59
N SER A 125 -10.93 -0.68 16.53
CA SER A 125 -10.99 -2.13 16.33
C SER A 125 -12.02 -2.71 17.30
N ALA A 126 -12.39 -3.99 17.14
CA ALA A 126 -13.26 -4.68 18.09
C ALA A 126 -12.75 -4.66 19.55
N LYS A 127 -11.46 -4.36 19.77
CA LYS A 127 -10.81 -4.28 21.09
C LYS A 127 -10.46 -2.84 21.53
N GLY A 128 -11.11 -1.84 20.93
CA GLY A 128 -10.85 -0.42 21.20
C GLY A 128 -9.86 0.22 20.21
N ALA A 129 -9.14 1.26 20.65
CA ALA A 129 -8.25 2.05 19.78
C ALA A 129 -7.22 1.17 19.04
N LYS A 130 -7.17 1.32 17.72
CA LYS A 130 -6.34 0.51 16.83
C LYS A 130 -4.87 0.91 16.97
N LYS A 131 -4.08 0.05 17.62
CA LYS A 131 -2.64 0.28 17.85
C LYS A 131 -1.72 -0.22 16.73
N ARG A 132 -2.26 -1.01 15.79
CA ARG A 132 -1.48 -1.65 14.71
C ARG A 132 -2.28 -1.65 13.42
N HIS A 133 -1.58 -1.37 12.33
CA HIS A 133 -2.06 -1.56 10.98
C HIS A 133 -0.88 -1.93 10.10
N TYR A 134 -1.12 -2.18 8.82
CA TYR A 134 -0.10 -2.63 7.91
C TYR A 134 -0.25 -1.90 6.59
N ALA A 135 0.82 -1.86 5.81
CA ALA A 135 0.79 -1.36 4.45
C ALA A 135 1.65 -2.22 3.54
N LEU A 136 1.24 -2.30 2.28
CA LEU A 136 2.07 -2.78 1.18
C LEU A 136 2.85 -1.57 0.64
N MET A 137 4.16 -1.72 0.50
CA MET A 137 5.02 -0.76 -0.16
C MET A 137 5.12 -1.14 -1.63
N CYS A 138 4.57 -0.30 -2.49
CA CYS A 138 4.37 -0.62 -3.90
C CYS A 138 5.11 0.36 -4.80
N TYR A 139 5.53 -0.12 -5.97
CA TYR A 139 6.18 0.66 -7.00
C TYR A 139 5.46 0.47 -8.34
N SER A 140 5.24 1.56 -9.06
CA SER A 140 4.80 1.54 -10.45
C SER A 140 5.47 2.67 -11.24
N ASP A 141 6.07 2.32 -12.38
CA ASP A 141 6.57 3.26 -13.38
C ASP A 141 5.44 3.81 -14.28
N THR A 142 4.27 3.16 -14.27
CA THR A 142 3.08 3.58 -15.02
C THR A 142 2.01 4.21 -14.13
N PRO A 143 1.13 5.07 -14.68
CA PRO A 143 0.01 5.66 -13.92
C PRO A 143 -0.93 4.60 -13.35
N LEU A 144 -1.35 4.78 -12.11
CA LEU A 144 -2.41 3.97 -11.50
C LEU A 144 -3.76 4.43 -12.03
N ARG A 145 -4.51 3.52 -12.65
CA ARG A 145 -5.87 3.78 -13.14
C ARG A 145 -6.72 2.55 -12.88
N LEU A 146 -7.98 2.76 -12.48
CA LEU A 146 -8.93 1.66 -12.40
C LEU A 146 -9.38 1.32 -13.82
N ILE A 147 -8.89 0.21 -14.35
CA ILE A 147 -9.28 -0.30 -15.67
C ILE A 147 -9.98 -1.65 -15.52
N ARG A 148 -10.72 -2.03 -16.57
CA ARG A 148 -11.08 -3.44 -16.75
C ARG A 148 -9.78 -4.24 -16.81
N GLY A 149 -9.66 -5.21 -15.92
CA GLY A 149 -8.41 -5.92 -15.72
C GLY A 149 -8.25 -7.10 -16.66
N VAL A 150 -7.07 -7.72 -16.62
CA VAL A 150 -6.86 -9.02 -17.26
C VAL A 150 -7.38 -10.14 -16.34
N PRO A 151 -7.91 -11.25 -16.88
CA PRO A 151 -8.34 -12.39 -16.07
C PRO A 151 -7.27 -12.83 -15.06
N PHE A 152 -7.63 -12.94 -13.78
CA PHE A 152 -6.77 -13.43 -12.70
C PHE A 152 -7.50 -14.51 -11.93
N ASP A 153 -6.94 -15.72 -11.88
CA ASP A 153 -7.52 -16.86 -11.17
C ASP A 153 -6.85 -17.08 -9.81
N PRO A 154 -7.43 -16.63 -8.68
CA PRO A 154 -6.86 -16.92 -7.38
C PRO A 154 -6.91 -18.42 -7.01
N GLY A 155 -7.75 -19.21 -7.68
CA GLY A 155 -7.90 -20.66 -7.45
C GLY A 155 -6.65 -21.46 -7.84
N ALA A 156 -5.85 -20.94 -8.76
CA ALA A 156 -4.57 -21.52 -9.18
C ALA A 156 -3.43 -21.28 -8.16
N PHE A 157 -3.70 -20.57 -7.08
CA PHE A 157 -2.71 -20.15 -6.09
C PHE A 157 -3.00 -20.68 -4.69
N ARG A 158 -1.96 -20.76 -3.86
CA ARG A 158 -2.05 -21.10 -2.44
C ARG A 158 -1.27 -20.10 -1.59
N ASN A 159 -1.69 -19.93 -0.34
CA ASN A 159 -0.98 -19.09 0.63
C ASN A 159 0.45 -19.61 0.84
N VAL A 160 1.44 -18.73 0.86
CA VAL A 160 2.86 -19.10 1.10
C VAL A 160 3.12 -19.49 2.56
N SER A 161 2.22 -19.12 3.48
CA SER A 161 2.31 -19.48 4.90
C SER A 161 1.83 -20.91 5.18
N GLY A 162 2.51 -21.62 6.09
CA GLY A 162 2.05 -22.91 6.61
C GLY A 162 2.11 -24.01 5.56
N VAL A 163 1.02 -24.78 5.42
CA VAL A 163 0.91 -25.97 4.54
C VAL A 163 0.44 -25.66 3.11
N GLY A 164 0.36 -24.38 2.71
CA GLY A 164 -0.15 -24.04 1.37
C GLY A 164 -1.67 -24.07 1.28
N ALA A 165 -2.37 -23.51 2.27
CA ALA A 165 -3.83 -23.50 2.28
C ALA A 165 -4.44 -22.65 1.14
N PRO A 166 -5.64 -22.99 0.64
CA PRO A 166 -6.41 -22.14 -0.26
C PRO A 166 -6.65 -20.75 0.32
N ILE A 167 -6.96 -19.79 -0.56
CA ILE A 167 -7.23 -18.43 -0.15
C ILE A 167 -8.61 -18.36 0.51
N GLY A 168 -8.66 -17.96 1.77
CA GLY A 168 -9.90 -17.83 2.52
C GLY A 168 -10.79 -16.72 1.96
N ALA A 169 -12.11 -16.93 2.01
CA ALA A 169 -13.10 -15.98 1.50
C ALA A 169 -12.95 -14.57 2.11
N SER A 170 -12.48 -14.46 3.35
CA SER A 170 -12.24 -13.22 4.09
C SER A 170 -10.84 -12.62 3.92
N GLN A 171 -9.89 -13.32 3.28
CA GLN A 171 -8.51 -12.84 3.12
C GLN A 171 -8.41 -11.74 2.07
N VAL A 172 -8.43 -10.48 2.51
CA VAL A 172 -8.32 -9.33 1.59
C VAL A 172 -6.96 -9.28 0.91
N THR A 173 -5.87 -9.51 1.65
CA THR A 173 -4.49 -9.46 1.13
C THR A 173 -3.74 -10.74 1.50
N ALA A 174 -3.04 -11.35 0.54
CA ALA A 174 -2.28 -12.57 0.74
C ALA A 174 -1.02 -12.62 -0.13
N LEU A 175 0.05 -13.24 0.39
CA LEU A 175 1.19 -13.67 -0.40
C LEU A 175 0.92 -15.09 -0.90
N LEU A 176 1.04 -15.28 -2.20
CA LEU A 176 0.60 -16.47 -2.90
C LEU A 176 1.74 -17.08 -3.71
N ARG A 177 1.66 -18.40 -3.88
CA ARG A 177 2.47 -19.16 -4.82
C ARG A 177 1.54 -19.88 -5.80
N GLN A 178 1.86 -19.81 -7.08
CA GLN A 178 1.13 -20.57 -8.09
C GLN A 178 1.41 -22.06 -7.94
N VAL A 179 0.35 -22.88 -7.95
CA VAL A 179 0.43 -24.34 -7.81
C VAL A 179 -0.32 -25.10 -8.91
N ALA A 180 -1.06 -24.39 -9.75
CA ALA A 180 -1.80 -24.95 -10.88
C ALA A 180 -1.84 -23.96 -12.04
N GLU A 181 -2.26 -24.43 -13.21
CA GLU A 181 -2.53 -23.56 -14.34
C GLU A 181 -3.81 -22.73 -14.08
N PRO A 182 -3.82 -21.42 -14.42
CA PRO A 182 -4.99 -20.56 -14.26
C PRO A 182 -6.15 -20.99 -15.17
N ASN A 183 -7.36 -20.94 -14.64
CA ASN A 183 -8.56 -21.12 -15.45
C ASN A 183 -8.71 -20.00 -16.50
N GLN A 184 -9.28 -20.34 -17.66
CA GLN A 184 -9.49 -19.39 -18.77
C GLN A 184 -10.61 -18.37 -18.51
N SER A 185 -11.54 -18.66 -17.58
CA SER A 185 -12.67 -17.79 -17.23
C SER A 185 -12.75 -17.57 -15.72
N PRO A 186 -11.76 -16.90 -15.11
CA PRO A 186 -11.70 -16.74 -13.68
C PRO A 186 -12.68 -15.69 -13.17
N ALA A 187 -12.96 -15.80 -11.88
CA ALA A 187 -13.87 -14.89 -11.20
C ALA A 187 -13.30 -13.47 -11.05
N TYR A 188 -11.99 -13.29 -10.98
CA TYR A 188 -11.37 -11.99 -10.70
C TYR A 188 -10.60 -11.47 -11.90
N GLU A 189 -10.36 -10.17 -11.89
CA GLU A 189 -9.50 -9.48 -12.83
C GLU A 189 -8.34 -8.82 -12.05
N ALA A 190 -7.18 -8.71 -12.67
CA ALA A 190 -6.08 -7.85 -12.22
C ALA A 190 -6.34 -6.43 -12.70
N ASN A 191 -7.00 -5.62 -11.88
CA ASN A 191 -7.41 -4.25 -12.23
C ASN A 191 -6.26 -3.24 -12.12
N VAL A 192 -5.37 -3.42 -11.15
CA VAL A 192 -4.14 -2.65 -11.01
C VAL A 192 -2.99 -3.62 -10.72
N VAL A 193 -1.87 -3.46 -11.43
CA VAL A 193 -0.67 -4.26 -11.22
C VAL A 193 0.49 -3.34 -10.91
N ALA A 194 1.28 -3.69 -9.90
CA ALA A 194 2.47 -2.97 -9.49
C ALA A 194 3.51 -3.97 -8.95
N TRP A 195 4.59 -3.47 -8.35
CA TRP A 195 5.64 -4.29 -7.75
C TRP A 195 5.77 -4.01 -6.26
N LEU A 196 6.00 -5.04 -5.45
CA LEU A 196 6.43 -4.82 -4.07
C LEU A 196 7.86 -4.25 -4.05
N THR A 197 8.09 -3.27 -3.17
CA THR A 197 9.39 -2.61 -3.02
C THR A 197 9.70 -2.32 -1.55
N GLY A 198 10.97 -2.03 -1.23
CA GLY A 198 11.41 -1.81 0.15
C GLY A 198 11.07 -2.99 1.07
N GLY A 199 10.42 -2.72 2.20
CA GLY A 199 10.01 -3.75 3.17
C GLY A 199 8.80 -4.60 2.76
N TYR A 200 8.28 -4.42 1.54
CA TYR A 200 7.15 -5.15 0.93
C TYR A 200 5.81 -5.01 1.66
N TRP A 201 5.67 -5.60 2.84
CA TRP A 201 4.47 -5.55 3.65
C TRP A 201 4.86 -5.24 5.09
N VAL A 202 4.75 -3.96 5.44
CA VAL A 202 5.30 -3.38 6.66
C VAL A 202 4.23 -3.17 7.72
N ARG A 203 4.66 -3.22 8.99
CA ARG A 203 3.82 -2.83 10.11
C ARG A 203 3.87 -1.32 10.27
N LEU A 204 2.71 -0.69 10.35
CA LEU A 204 2.57 0.73 10.63
C LEU A 204 2.54 0.98 12.14
N SER A 205 3.05 2.14 12.53
CA SER A 205 3.08 2.62 13.91
C SER A 205 2.84 4.13 13.96
N ASP A 206 2.71 4.63 15.19
CA ASP A 206 2.53 6.06 15.47
C ASP A 206 1.27 6.66 14.79
N PRO A 207 0.06 6.16 15.11
CA PRO A 207 -1.18 6.68 14.56
C PRO A 207 -1.49 8.06 15.15
N ARG A 208 -1.97 8.96 14.30
CA ARG A 208 -2.51 10.27 14.69
C ARG A 208 -3.94 10.39 14.20
N GLU A 209 -4.85 10.81 15.08
CA GLU A 209 -6.23 11.06 14.71
C GLU A 209 -6.36 12.25 13.76
N LEU A 210 -7.23 12.11 12.77
CA LEU A 210 -7.57 13.17 11.83
C LEU A 210 -8.90 13.81 12.25
N ASP A 211 -8.92 15.14 12.24
CA ASP A 211 -10.16 15.89 12.34
C ASP A 211 -10.91 15.91 10.99
N SER A 212 -12.18 16.32 11.03
CA SER A 212 -13.04 16.38 9.84
C SER A 212 -12.49 17.30 8.75
N LYS A 213 -11.75 18.36 9.13
CA LYS A 213 -11.14 19.30 8.18
C LYS A 213 -10.00 18.65 7.41
N ALA A 214 -9.14 17.90 8.09
CA ALA A 214 -8.07 17.14 7.48
C ALA A 214 -8.61 16.05 6.56
N ILE A 215 -9.66 15.33 6.98
CA ILE A 215 -10.34 14.32 6.15
C ILE A 215 -10.91 14.96 4.88
N ALA A 216 -11.63 16.07 5.01
CA ALA A 216 -12.20 16.80 3.87
C ALA A 216 -11.11 17.29 2.91
N ASN A 217 -10.03 17.89 3.43
CA ASN A 217 -8.91 18.36 2.62
C ASN A 217 -8.20 17.23 1.85
N ILE A 218 -8.10 16.03 2.43
CA ILE A 218 -7.53 14.87 1.74
C ILE A 218 -8.46 14.42 0.62
N ALA A 219 -9.78 14.36 0.89
CA ALA A 219 -10.76 13.86 -0.06
C ALA A 219 -10.96 14.80 -1.27
N SER A 220 -10.87 16.12 -1.07
CA SER A 220 -11.06 17.12 -2.13
C SER A 220 -9.77 17.55 -2.83
N PHE A 221 -8.62 16.98 -2.46
CA PHE A 221 -7.33 17.43 -3.00
C PHE A 221 -7.21 17.18 -4.50
N ASN A 222 -6.97 18.25 -5.26
CA ASN A 222 -6.78 18.20 -6.71
C ASN A 222 -5.51 18.93 -7.20
N GLY A 223 -4.64 19.36 -6.29
CA GLY A 223 -3.43 20.14 -6.61
C GLY A 223 -2.28 19.34 -7.22
N SER A 224 -1.15 20.02 -7.37
CA SER A 224 0.13 19.55 -7.89
C SER A 224 0.86 18.57 -6.96
N THR A 225 1.99 18.04 -7.43
CA THR A 225 2.87 17.17 -6.63
C THR A 225 3.45 17.86 -5.40
N ASP A 226 3.86 19.12 -5.51
CA ASP A 226 4.44 19.85 -4.38
C ASP A 226 3.38 20.16 -3.32
N GLU A 227 2.19 20.59 -3.75
CA GLU A 227 1.04 20.79 -2.86
C GLU A 227 0.61 19.48 -2.17
N TRP A 228 0.76 18.33 -2.84
CA TRP A 228 0.52 17.03 -2.23
C TRP A 228 1.52 16.76 -1.10
N LEU A 229 2.81 17.00 -1.33
CA LEU A 229 3.84 16.82 -0.31
C LEU A 229 3.60 17.72 0.91
N GLU A 230 3.21 18.98 0.68
CA GLU A 230 2.83 19.91 1.74
C GLU A 230 1.60 19.44 2.53
N LEU A 231 0.56 18.99 1.83
CA LEU A 231 -0.64 18.43 2.44
C LEU A 231 -0.27 17.24 3.32
N VAL A 232 0.51 16.27 2.81
CA VAL A 232 0.90 15.08 3.56
C VAL A 232 1.73 15.45 4.79
N SER A 233 2.68 16.39 4.66
CA SER A 233 3.48 16.88 5.79
C SER A 233 2.60 17.47 6.89
N ARG A 234 1.67 18.35 6.52
CA ARG A 234 0.72 19.00 7.44
C ARG A 234 -0.20 17.99 8.12
N VAL A 235 -0.81 17.09 7.36
CA VAL A 235 -1.73 16.04 7.86
C VAL A 235 -1.00 15.11 8.84
N ARG A 236 0.22 14.68 8.51
CA ARG A 236 1.04 13.86 9.41
C ARG A 236 1.60 14.64 10.61
N GLY A 237 1.42 15.95 10.66
CA GLY A 237 1.92 16.79 11.76
C GLY A 237 3.44 16.92 11.76
N SER A 238 4.06 16.74 10.60
CA SER A 238 5.45 17.11 10.40
C SER A 238 5.48 18.63 10.27
N THR A 239 5.76 19.32 11.38
CA THR A 239 6.11 20.73 11.31
C THR A 239 7.42 20.82 10.54
N THR A 240 7.41 21.48 9.39
CA THR A 240 8.62 21.99 8.77
C THR A 240 9.19 23.00 9.76
N ARG A 241 9.99 22.54 10.74
CA ARG A 241 10.77 23.43 11.57
C ARG A 241 11.86 23.95 10.66
N THR A 242 11.55 25.01 9.92
CA THR A 242 12.52 25.82 9.19
C THR A 242 13.61 26.16 10.18
N VAL A 243 14.75 25.46 10.10
CA VAL A 243 15.96 25.87 10.80
C VAL A 243 16.41 27.12 10.07
N ARG A 244 15.85 28.27 10.45
CA ARG A 244 16.45 29.57 10.18
C ARG A 244 17.78 29.53 10.91
N ARG A 245 18.87 29.24 10.19
CA ARG A 245 20.21 29.56 10.67
C ARG A 245 20.22 31.07 10.90
N LYS A 246 20.13 31.49 12.16
CA LYS A 246 20.66 32.79 12.57
C LYS A 246 22.17 32.72 12.32
N ALA A 247 22.61 33.21 11.18
CA ALA A 247 23.95 33.77 11.07
C ALA A 247 23.88 35.16 11.71
N GLU A 248 23.86 35.18 13.05
CA GLU A 248 24.16 36.39 13.80
C GLU A 248 25.67 36.47 13.94
N ALA A 249 26.23 37.42 13.20
CA ALA A 249 27.28 38.34 13.63
C ALA A 249 28.04 37.94 14.91
N LEU A 250 29.24 37.40 14.72
CA LEU A 250 30.34 37.60 15.65
C LEU A 250 31.63 37.55 14.84
N LEU A 251 32.16 38.73 14.53
CA LEU A 251 33.58 39.05 14.35
C LEU A 251 33.66 40.58 14.35
N LEU A 252 33.58 41.13 15.56
CA LEU A 252 34.44 42.24 15.96
C LEU A 252 35.80 41.62 16.32
#